data_AF-A0A7S1V7W3-F1
#
_entry.id   AF-A0A7S1V7W3-F1
#
_cell.length_a   1.000
_cell.length_b   1.000
_cell.length_c   1.000
_cell.angle_alpha   90.00
_cell.angle_beta   90.00
_cell.angle_gamma   90.00
#
_symmetry.space_group_name_H-M   'P 1'
#
loop_
_entity.id
_entity.type
_entity.pdbx_description
1 polymer ?
#
loop_
_entity_poly.entity_id
_entity_poly.type
_entity_poly.pdbx_seq_one_letter_code
_entity_poly.pdbx_strand_id
1 'polypeptide(L)'
;RVLVDGLELARDATLEFLDEFKVVKQNMISDRELLERVAFTSLQTKLDGELAHQLTTAVVDSIQCIYEEGSPIDLHRVEIMTMEGKLGTDSRFVNGIVMDHGGRHPDMPASLEK
;
A
#
# COMPACT_ATOMS: atom_id res chain seq x y z
N ARG A 1 -28.49 26.62 15.86
CA ARG A 1 -27.98 25.66 16.87
C ARG A 1 -28.67 24.31 16.76
N VAL A 2 -30.00 24.23 16.65
CA VAL A 2 -30.76 22.96 16.41
C VAL A 2 -30.18 22.04 15.31
N LEU A 3 -29.74 22.59 14.17
CA LEU A 3 -29.12 21.77 13.10
C LEU A 3 -27.77 21.16 13.51
N VAL A 4 -26.97 21.88 14.28
CA VAL A 4 -25.68 21.39 14.77
C VAL A 4 -25.93 20.28 15.77
N ASP A 5 -26.84 20.50 16.72
CA ASP A 5 -27.22 19.51 17.73
C ASP A 5 -27.79 18.22 17.09
N GLY A 6 -28.57 18.37 16.00
CA GLY A 6 -29.08 17.25 15.23
C GLY A 6 -28.00 16.47 14.46
N LEU A 7 -26.98 17.16 13.92
CA LEU A 7 -25.86 16.50 13.25
C LEU A 7 -24.96 15.74 14.22
N GLU A 8 -24.76 16.26 15.43
CA GLU A 8 -24.04 15.56 16.49
C GLU A 8 -24.76 14.27 16.89
N LEU A 9 -26.08 14.34 17.11
CA LEU A 9 -26.89 13.15 17.42
C LEU A 9 -26.88 12.12 16.27
N ALA A 10 -26.92 12.59 15.02
CA ALA A 10 -26.84 11.72 13.86
C ALA A 10 -25.45 11.07 13.70
N ARG A 11 -24.37 11.79 13.99
CA ARG A 11 -23.01 11.24 13.98
C ARG A 11 -22.90 10.07 14.95
N ASP A 12 -23.35 10.25 16.18
CA ASP A 12 -23.20 9.24 17.23
C ASP A 12 -24.00 7.97 16.86
N ALA A 13 -25.25 8.12 16.41
CA ALA A 13 -26.05 7.00 15.90
C ALA A 13 -25.42 6.32 14.67
N THR A 14 -24.75 7.09 13.80
CA THR A 14 -24.05 6.54 12.63
C THR A 14 -22.83 5.73 13.05
N LEU A 15 -22.09 6.16 14.07
CA LEU A 15 -20.95 5.41 14.61
C LEU A 15 -21.39 4.10 15.25
N GLU A 16 -22.48 4.11 16.02
CA GLU A 16 -23.09 2.90 16.58
C GLU A 16 -23.51 1.93 15.47
N PHE A 17 -24.15 2.43 14.41
CA PHE A 17 -24.50 1.61 13.25
C PHE A 17 -23.27 1.04 12.54
N LEU A 18 -22.19 1.82 12.37
CA LEU A 18 -20.97 1.36 11.71
C LEU A 18 -20.30 0.20 12.48
N ASP A 19 -20.40 0.18 13.81
CA ASP A 19 -19.88 -0.91 14.62
C ASP A 19 -20.64 -2.22 14.41
N GLU A 20 -21.95 -2.16 14.15
CA GLU A 20 -22.78 -3.32 13.80
C GLU A 20 -22.65 -3.72 12.33
N PHE A 21 -22.45 -2.74 11.44
CA PHE A 21 -22.43 -2.95 10.00
C PHE A 21 -21.10 -3.50 9.47
N LYS A 22 -19.98 -3.22 10.15
CA LYS A 22 -18.65 -3.67 9.71
C LYS A 22 -18.54 -5.20 9.72
N VAL A 23 -17.97 -5.74 8.65
CA VAL A 23 -17.69 -7.19 8.55
C VAL A 23 -16.30 -7.48 9.10
N VAL A 24 -16.23 -8.17 10.24
CA VAL A 24 -14.95 -8.54 10.85
C VAL A 24 -14.33 -9.73 10.11
N LYS A 25 -13.14 -9.54 9.54
CA LYS A 25 -12.35 -10.59 8.90
C LYS A 25 -11.16 -10.95 9.80
N GLN A 26 -11.12 -12.20 10.25
CA GLN A 26 -9.98 -12.73 11.00
C GLN A 26 -8.82 -13.02 10.04
N ASN A 27 -7.58 -12.79 10.49
CA ASN A 27 -6.35 -13.12 9.75
C ASN A 27 -6.30 -12.55 8.33
N MET A 28 -6.72 -11.28 8.16
CA MET A 28 -6.76 -10.58 6.86
C MET A 28 -5.44 -10.66 6.08
N ILE A 29 -4.31 -10.76 6.78
CA ILE A 29 -2.97 -10.79 6.17
C ILE A 29 -2.69 -12.10 5.43
N SER A 30 -3.32 -13.20 5.87
CA SER A 30 -3.24 -14.49 5.19
C SER A 30 -4.12 -14.55 3.92
N ASP A 31 -5.13 -13.70 3.83
CA ASP A 31 -6.04 -13.63 2.69
C ASP A 31 -5.54 -12.60 1.67
N ARG A 32 -4.63 -13.06 0.82
CA ARG A 32 -4.04 -12.23 -0.23
C ARG A 32 -5.08 -11.68 -1.20
N GLU A 33 -6.08 -12.49 -1.58
CA GLU A 33 -7.10 -12.07 -2.53
C GLU A 33 -7.93 -10.91 -1.98
N LEU A 34 -8.29 -10.96 -0.69
CA LEU A 34 -8.97 -9.86 -0.02
C LEU A 34 -8.10 -8.59 0.01
N LEU A 35 -6.81 -8.71 0.32
CA LEU A 35 -5.88 -7.58 0.31
C LEU A 35 -5.74 -6.94 -1.09
N GLU A 36 -5.64 -7.77 -2.13
CA GLU A 36 -5.59 -7.30 -3.52
C GLU A 36 -6.87 -6.54 -3.87
N ARG A 37 -8.05 -7.03 -3.48
CA ARG A 37 -9.33 -6.33 -3.72
C ARG A 37 -9.40 -4.98 -2.98
N VAL A 38 -8.89 -4.92 -1.75
CA VAL A 38 -8.85 -3.67 -0.96
C VAL A 38 -7.90 -2.65 -1.58
N ALA A 39 -6.69 -3.10 -1.95
CA ALA A 39 -5.70 -2.25 -2.61
C ALA A 39 -6.22 -1.77 -3.97
N PHE A 40 -6.78 -2.66 -4.78
CA PHE A 40 -7.37 -2.33 -6.08
C PHE A 40 -8.50 -1.32 -5.96
N THR A 41 -9.44 -1.52 -5.03
CA THR A 41 -10.56 -0.58 -4.80
C THR A 41 -10.04 0.83 -4.50
N SER A 42 -8.96 0.94 -3.75
CA SER A 42 -8.35 2.24 -3.40
C SER A 42 -7.62 2.86 -4.60
N LEU A 43 -6.81 2.07 -5.31
CA LEU A 43 -6.02 2.50 -6.47
C LEU A 43 -6.88 2.89 -7.67
N GLN A 44 -7.98 2.18 -7.91
CA GLN A 44 -8.91 2.44 -9.02
C GLN A 44 -9.51 3.85 -8.96
N THR A 45 -9.57 4.47 -7.77
CA THR A 45 -10.07 5.86 -7.64
C THR A 45 -9.07 6.92 -8.09
N LYS A 46 -7.81 6.53 -8.36
CA LYS A 46 -6.68 7.44 -8.64
C LYS A 46 -5.99 7.17 -9.96
N LEU A 47 -6.09 5.94 -10.46
CA LEU A 47 -5.33 5.47 -11.60
C LEU A 47 -6.25 4.86 -12.64
N ASP A 48 -5.74 4.75 -13.86
CA ASP A 48 -6.38 3.94 -14.88
C ASP A 48 -6.44 2.47 -14.45
N GLY A 49 -7.46 1.74 -14.89
CA GLY A 49 -7.72 0.38 -14.42
C GLY A 49 -6.58 -0.61 -14.70
N GLU A 50 -5.91 -0.48 -15.85
CA GLU A 50 -4.79 -1.38 -16.19
C GLU A 50 -3.60 -1.14 -15.27
N LEU A 51 -3.25 0.14 -15.04
CA LEU A 51 -2.18 0.52 -14.12
C LEU A 51 -2.51 0.19 -12.66
N ALA A 52 -3.77 0.36 -12.25
CA ALA A 52 -4.23 0.02 -10.91
C ALA A 52 -4.09 -1.48 -10.64
N HIS A 53 -4.44 -2.33 -11.61
CA HIS A 53 -4.24 -3.78 -11.51
C HIS A 53 -2.76 -4.14 -11.35
N GLN A 54 -1.87 -3.56 -12.16
CA GLN A 54 -0.44 -3.82 -12.06
C GLN A 54 0.13 -3.43 -10.70
N LEU A 55 -0.23 -2.25 -10.18
CA LEU A 55 0.28 -1.75 -8.91
C LEU A 55 -0.33 -2.45 -7.70
N THR A 56 -1.54 -3.00 -7.83
CA THR A 56 -2.21 -3.74 -6.75
C THR A 56 -1.31 -4.85 -6.21
N THR A 57 -0.76 -5.69 -7.10
CA THR A 57 0.12 -6.79 -6.73
C THR A 57 1.37 -6.28 -5.99
N ALA A 58 2.02 -5.24 -6.53
CA ALA A 58 3.21 -4.64 -5.94
C ALA A 58 2.97 -4.05 -4.55
N VAL A 59 1.83 -3.39 -4.33
CA VAL A 59 1.45 -2.82 -3.03
C VAL A 59 1.21 -3.92 -2.01
N VAL A 60 0.49 -4.98 -2.38
CA VAL A 60 0.23 -6.11 -1.47
C VAL A 60 1.53 -6.82 -1.10
N ASP A 61 2.41 -7.05 -2.08
CA ASP A 61 3.74 -7.64 -1.83
C ASP A 61 4.58 -6.79 -0.87
N SER A 62 4.55 -5.47 -1.04
CA SER A 62 5.28 -4.53 -0.18
C SER A 62 4.81 -4.62 1.26
N ILE A 63 3.49 -4.63 1.49
CA ILE A 63 2.90 -4.71 2.85
C ILE A 63 3.16 -6.09 3.48
N GLN A 64 3.03 -7.18 2.72
CA GLN A 64 3.32 -8.52 3.21
C GLN A 64 4.80 -8.70 3.56
N CYS A 65 5.71 -8.05 2.83
CA CYS A 65 7.15 -8.10 3.08
C CYS A 65 7.55 -7.44 4.41
N ILE A 66 6.88 -6.35 4.81
CA ILE A 66 7.22 -5.61 6.03
C ILE A 66 6.43 -6.06 7.25
N TYR A 67 5.45 -6.96 7.06
CA TYR A 67 4.59 -7.43 8.13
C TYR A 67 5.33 -8.39 9.07
N GLU A 68 5.24 -8.11 10.37
CA GLU A 68 5.72 -8.97 11.45
C GLU A 68 4.57 -9.23 12.42
N GLU A 69 4.36 -10.50 12.79
CA GLU A 69 3.29 -10.87 13.72
C GLU A 69 3.50 -10.20 15.08
N GLY A 70 2.47 -9.49 15.54
CA GLY A 70 2.50 -8.78 16.83
C GLY A 70 3.14 -7.39 16.81
N SER A 71 3.67 -6.92 15.67
CA SER A 71 4.16 -5.55 15.50
C SER A 71 3.16 -4.70 14.70
N PRO A 72 2.98 -3.40 15.03
CA PRO A 72 2.34 -2.48 14.12
C PRO A 72 3.14 -2.39 12.80
N ILE A 73 2.41 -2.14 11.70
CA ILE A 73 3.01 -1.98 10.37
C ILE A 73 3.75 -0.63 10.33
N ASP A 74 5.04 -0.66 10.02
CA ASP A 74 5.87 0.54 9.80
C ASP A 74 6.08 0.80 8.31
N LEU A 75 5.41 1.82 7.79
CA LEU A 75 5.47 2.20 6.38
C LEU A 75 6.83 2.78 5.98
N HIS A 76 7.70 3.20 6.92
CA HIS A 76 9.06 3.63 6.58
C HIS A 76 9.95 2.48 6.07
N ARG A 77 9.51 1.23 6.26
CA ARG A 77 10.16 0.04 5.68
C ARG A 77 9.82 -0.17 4.20
N VAL A 78 8.93 0.65 3.62
CA VAL A 78 8.61 0.67 2.18
C VAL A 78 9.12 1.98 1.59
N GLU A 79 10.20 1.89 0.82
CA GLU A 79 10.77 3.04 0.12
C GLU A 79 10.15 3.20 -1.27
N ILE A 80 9.72 4.43 -1.60
CA ILE A 80 9.18 4.77 -2.92
C ILE A 80 10.27 5.48 -3.71
N MET A 81 10.93 4.75 -4.60
CA MET A 81 11.96 5.29 -5.49
C MET A 81 11.38 5.70 -6.83
N THR A 82 11.44 6.99 -7.13
CA THR A 82 11.02 7.55 -8.43
C THR A 82 12.20 7.58 -9.40
N MET A 83 11.97 7.13 -10.63
CA MET A 83 12.97 7.12 -11.70
C MET A 83 12.57 8.08 -12.81
N GLU A 84 13.40 9.07 -13.08
CA GLU A 84 13.17 10.03 -14.16
C GLU A 84 13.29 9.35 -15.53
N GLY A 85 12.42 9.73 -16.48
CA GLY A 85 12.44 9.21 -17.85
C GLY A 85 11.83 7.81 -18.03
N LYS A 86 11.20 7.25 -17.00
CA LYS A 86 10.43 6.00 -17.07
C LYS A 86 8.93 6.26 -17.11
N LEU A 87 8.16 5.31 -17.66
CA LEU A 87 6.71 5.38 -17.66
C LEU A 87 6.17 4.88 -16.33
N GLY A 88 4.99 5.36 -15.92
CA GLY A 88 4.32 4.88 -14.70
C GLY A 88 4.05 3.37 -14.73
N THR A 89 3.81 2.82 -15.92
CA THR A 89 3.66 1.39 -16.21
C THR A 89 4.94 0.58 -15.99
N ASP A 90 6.10 1.21 -15.85
CA ASP A 90 7.37 0.52 -15.56
C ASP A 90 7.58 0.28 -14.06
N SER A 91 6.68 0.80 -13.22
CA SER A 91 6.76 0.68 -11.76
C SER A 91 6.67 -0.79 -11.34
N ARG A 92 7.53 -1.20 -10.42
CA ARG A 92 7.63 -2.58 -9.93
C ARG A 92 8.00 -2.62 -8.47
N PHE A 93 7.59 -3.69 -7.81
CA PHE A 93 8.10 -4.05 -6.49
C PHE A 93 9.52 -4.61 -6.60
N VAL A 94 10.39 -4.20 -5.67
CA VAL A 94 11.73 -4.75 -5.50
C VAL A 94 11.80 -5.31 -4.09
N ASN A 95 12.04 -6.62 -3.95
CA ASN A 95 12.25 -7.25 -2.65
C ASN A 95 13.68 -6.97 -2.15
N GLY A 96 13.92 -5.72 -1.77
CA GLY A 96 15.22 -5.19 -1.40
C GLY A 96 15.22 -3.67 -1.40
N ILE A 97 16.40 -3.07 -1.35
CA ILE A 97 16.58 -1.61 -1.38
C ILE A 97 17.19 -1.18 -2.72
N VAL A 98 16.72 -0.05 -3.25
CA VAL A 98 17.24 0.55 -4.48
C VAL A 98 17.92 1.86 -4.10
N MET A 99 19.24 1.94 -4.30
CA MET A 99 20.01 3.14 -4.03
C MET A 99 20.03 4.05 -5.26
N ASP A 100 19.93 5.35 -5.04
CA ASP A 100 19.99 6.39 -6.08
C ASP A 100 21.40 6.63 -6.63
N HIS A 101 22.43 6.10 -5.96
CA HIS A 101 23.83 6.28 -6.32
C HIS A 101 24.55 4.94 -6.52
N GLY A 102 25.33 4.86 -7.60
CA GLY A 102 26.16 3.71 -7.94
C GLY A 102 27.66 3.96 -7.81
N GLY A 103 28.44 2.95 -8.20
CA GLY A 103 29.89 3.04 -8.26
C GLY A 103 30.38 4.15 -9.19
N ARG A 104 31.35 4.94 -8.71
CA ARG A 104 31.85 6.12 -9.45
C ARG A 104 33.18 5.88 -10.17
N HIS A 105 33.84 4.77 -9.88
CA HIS A 105 35.13 4.42 -10.48
C HIS A 105 34.92 3.44 -11.64
N PRO A 106 35.59 3.61 -12.80
CA PRO A 106 35.46 2.69 -13.93
C PRO A 106 35.77 1.24 -13.59
N ASP A 107 36.73 1.02 -12.70
CA ASP A 107 37.13 -0.33 -12.25
C ASP A 107 36.24 -0.90 -11.13
N MET A 108 35.21 -0.18 -10.67
CA MET A 108 34.23 -0.79 -9.76
C MET A 108 33.39 -1.83 -10.53
N PRO A 109 33.11 -3.00 -9.92
CA PRO A 109 32.32 -4.02 -10.57
C PRO A 109 30.89 -3.53 -10.82
N ALA A 110 30.40 -3.74 -12.04
CA ALA A 110 29.03 -3.39 -12.43
C ALA A 110 27.96 -4.30 -11.79
N SER A 111 28.34 -5.52 -11.41
CA SER A 111 27.48 -6.48 -10.69
C SER A 111 28.31 -7.20 -9.63
N LEU A 112 27.68 -7.48 -8.49
CA LEU A 112 28.23 -8.26 -7.40
C LEU A 112 27.23 -9.38 -7.10
N GLU A 113 27.66 -10.62 -7.31
CA GLU A 113 26.95 -11.82 -6.86
C GLU A 113 27.64 -12.37 -5.62
N LYS A 114 26.87 -13.06 -4.78
CA LYS A 114 27.35 -13.61 -3.50
C LYS A 114 27.92 -15.01 -3.69
#